data_AF-A0A917A6K1-F1
#
_entry.id   AF-A0A917A6K1-F1
#
_cell.length_a   1.000
_cell.length_b   1.000
_cell.length_c   1.000
_cell.angle_alpha   90.00
_cell.angle_beta   90.00
_cell.angle_gamma   90.00
#
_symmetry.space_group_name_H-M   'P 1'
#
loop_
_entity.id
_entity.type
_entity.pdbx_description
1 polymer ?
#
loop_
_entity_poly.entity_id
_entity_poly.type
_entity_poly.pdbx_seq_one_letter_code
_entity_poly.pdbx_strand_id
1 'polypeptide(L)'
;MSLSGWISRLTGGPGPKLPDPGAALAEPVPEVVRPEMFREFQLRLGRLKPVTTMGIVGYDAGGPVSMVETVDGQSFVTTELCDRTERARSREGQRYELALHGRVPADWAQEALTLLARYFETVPVGDNEAVGIPAIGDHGAVQGLVSLMPSGVEGQAFYVVSILEGTRQSGGYAA
;
A
#
# COMPACT_ATOMS: atom_id res chain seq x y z
N MET A 1 -33.79 25.57 -31.00
CA MET A 1 -33.57 26.40 -29.79
C MET A 1 -32.50 25.71 -28.95
N SER A 2 -31.39 26.40 -28.67
CA SER A 2 -30.20 25.81 -28.03
C SER A 2 -30.24 25.92 -26.50
N LEU A 3 -29.78 24.87 -25.80
CA LEU A 3 -29.67 24.77 -24.35
C LEU A 3 -28.92 25.96 -23.71
N SER A 4 -28.00 26.57 -24.45
CA SER A 4 -27.24 27.75 -24.02
C SER A 4 -28.10 29.01 -23.80
N GLY A 5 -29.28 29.09 -24.42
CA GLY A 5 -30.20 30.22 -24.24
C GLY A 5 -30.93 30.23 -22.89
N TRP A 6 -31.00 29.09 -22.19
CA TRP A 6 -31.75 28.97 -20.92
C TRP A 6 -30.93 29.40 -19.70
N ILE A 7 -29.61 29.17 -19.70
CA ILE A 7 -28.76 29.41 -18.53
C ILE A 7 -28.47 30.91 -18.34
N SER A 8 -28.39 31.69 -19.42
CA SER A 8 -27.98 33.10 -19.37
C SER A 8 -29.00 34.06 -18.73
N ARG A 9 -30.20 33.59 -18.36
CA ARG A 9 -31.25 34.41 -17.74
C ARG A 9 -31.31 34.34 -16.21
N LEU A 10 -30.56 33.45 -15.55
CA LEU A 10 -30.70 33.20 -14.12
C LEU A 10 -29.62 33.83 -13.22
N THR A 11 -28.51 34.31 -13.77
CA THR A 11 -27.41 34.87 -12.97
C THR A 11 -26.86 36.11 -13.66
N GLY A 12 -27.31 37.30 -13.27
CA GLY A 12 -26.85 38.59 -13.79
C GLY A 12 -25.40 38.95 -13.40
N GLY A 13 -24.47 38.03 -13.58
CA GLY A 13 -23.04 38.20 -13.33
C GLY A 13 -22.20 37.60 -14.46
N PRO A 14 -20.95 38.07 -14.65
CA PRO A 14 -20.06 37.50 -15.65
C PRO A 14 -19.87 36.00 -15.39
N GLY A 15 -20.16 35.19 -16.41
CA GLY A 15 -20.05 33.74 -16.33
C GLY A 15 -18.64 33.28 -15.94
N PRO A 16 -18.50 32.08 -15.34
CA PRO A 16 -17.21 31.58 -14.88
C PRO A 16 -16.22 31.52 -16.04
N LYS A 17 -15.04 32.12 -15.83
CA LYS A 17 -13.95 32.10 -16.79
C LYS A 17 -13.44 30.65 -16.87
N LEU A 18 -13.54 30.03 -18.05
CA LEU A 18 -12.95 28.71 -18.31
C LEU A 18 -11.43 28.78 -18.05
N PRO A 19 -10.84 27.77 -17.38
CA PRO A 19 -9.41 27.74 -17.14
C PRO A 19 -8.63 27.65 -18.46
N ASP A 20 -7.45 28.25 -18.45
CA ASP A 20 -6.55 28.36 -19.60
C ASP A 20 -6.06 26.97 -20.05
N PRO A 21 -6.29 26.56 -21.32
CA PRO A 21 -5.92 25.22 -21.81
C PRO A 21 -4.40 24.96 -21.85
N GLY A 22 -3.57 25.96 -21.56
CA GLY A 22 -2.11 25.86 -21.48
C GLY A 22 -1.52 25.62 -20.09
N ALA A 23 -2.34 25.63 -19.04
CA ALA A 23 -1.88 25.21 -17.71
C ALA A 23 -1.86 23.67 -17.70
N ALA A 24 -0.70 23.09 -17.99
CA ALA A 24 -0.45 21.69 -17.64
C ALA A 24 -0.85 21.53 -16.18
N LEU A 25 -1.93 20.80 -15.94
CA LEU A 25 -2.31 20.36 -14.61
C LEU A 25 -1.07 19.60 -14.13
N ALA A 26 -0.28 20.22 -13.25
CA ALA A 26 0.74 19.50 -12.52
C ALA A 26 0.00 18.28 -11.97
N GLU A 27 0.39 17.08 -12.43
CA GLU A 27 -0.22 15.87 -11.91
C GLU A 27 -0.15 15.99 -10.39
N PRO A 28 -1.29 15.80 -9.67
CA PRO A 28 -1.28 15.96 -8.24
C PRO A 28 -0.19 15.04 -7.71
N VAL A 29 0.87 15.65 -7.16
CA VAL A 29 1.86 14.91 -6.39
C VAL A 29 1.05 14.35 -5.24
N PRO A 30 0.80 13.05 -5.23
CA PRO A 30 -0.05 12.48 -4.22
C PRO A 30 0.74 12.56 -2.95
N GLU A 31 0.04 13.03 -1.95
CA GLU A 31 0.53 13.14 -0.60
C GLU A 31 0.75 11.70 -0.11
N VAL A 32 1.94 11.14 -0.33
CA VAL A 32 2.48 10.13 0.58
C VAL A 32 2.57 10.89 1.89
N VAL A 33 1.56 10.72 2.74
CA VAL A 33 1.26 11.58 3.91
C VAL A 33 2.44 11.73 4.89
N ARG A 34 3.53 10.97 4.71
CA ARG A 34 4.72 10.95 5.58
C ARG A 34 6.01 10.74 4.76
N PRO A 35 6.45 11.70 3.94
CA PRO A 35 7.62 11.53 3.08
C PRO A 35 8.89 11.13 3.86
N GLU A 36 9.01 11.59 5.11
CA GLU A 36 10.09 11.24 6.03
C GLU A 36 10.09 9.77 6.43
N MET A 37 8.92 9.17 6.68
CA MET A 37 8.81 7.76 7.06
C MET A 37 9.24 6.84 5.91
N PHE A 38 8.82 7.16 4.68
CA PHE A 38 9.10 6.33 3.51
C PHE A 38 10.47 6.59 2.87
N ARG A 39 11.28 7.49 3.43
CA ARG A 39 12.58 7.84 2.85
C ARG A 39 13.51 6.65 2.80
N GLU A 40 13.70 5.95 3.92
CA GLU A 40 14.58 4.78 3.99
C GLU A 40 14.06 3.63 3.13
N PHE A 41 12.73 3.43 3.12
CA PHE A 41 12.09 2.48 2.21
C PHE A 41 12.43 2.78 0.76
N GLN A 42 12.24 4.02 0.32
CA GLN A 42 12.47 4.39 -1.08
C GLN A 42 13.94 4.27 -1.50
N LEU A 43 14.87 4.54 -0.58
CA LEU A 43 16.30 4.39 -0.84
C LEU A 43 16.72 2.94 -1.03
N ARG A 44 16.07 1.99 -0.34
CA ARG A 44 16.46 0.57 -0.35
C ARG A 44 15.66 -0.29 -1.31
N LEU A 45 14.36 -0.03 -1.44
CA LEU A 45 13.41 -0.90 -2.13
C LEU A 45 12.80 -0.27 -3.38
N GLY A 46 13.05 1.02 -3.62
CA GLY A 46 12.64 1.72 -4.84
C GLY A 46 11.63 2.85 -4.60
N ARG A 47 11.58 3.79 -5.55
CA ARG A 47 10.65 4.93 -5.49
C ARG A 47 9.21 4.44 -5.50
N LEU A 48 8.36 5.07 -4.68
CA LEU A 48 6.94 4.76 -4.62
C LEU A 48 6.18 5.39 -5.80
N LYS A 49 5.18 4.68 -6.31
CA LYS A 49 4.22 5.22 -7.28
C LYS A 49 3.39 6.32 -6.64
N PRO A 50 2.87 7.25 -7.45
CA PRO A 50 2.02 8.30 -6.98
C PRO A 50 0.55 7.84 -6.76
N VAL A 51 0.29 6.57 -6.45
CA VAL A 51 -1.10 6.13 -6.28
C VAL A 51 -1.15 5.12 -5.15
N THR A 52 -2.03 5.38 -4.19
CA THR A 52 -2.39 4.43 -3.14
C THR A 52 -3.55 3.58 -3.61
N THR A 53 -3.37 2.27 -3.58
CA THR A 53 -4.46 1.31 -3.77
C THR A 53 -5.20 1.20 -2.44
N MET A 54 -6.52 1.42 -2.47
CA MET A 54 -7.37 1.42 -1.28
C MET A 54 -8.58 0.52 -1.47
N GLY A 55 -9.07 -0.07 -0.38
CA GLY A 55 -10.37 -0.76 -0.36
C GLY A 55 -11.54 0.22 -0.33
N ILE A 56 -12.71 -0.22 -0.82
CA ILE A 56 -13.98 0.51 -0.64
C ILE A 56 -14.33 0.62 0.85
N VAL A 57 -14.11 -0.47 1.58
CA VAL A 57 -14.23 -0.54 3.03
C VAL A 57 -12.82 -0.38 3.61
N GLY A 58 -12.64 0.53 4.56
CA GLY A 58 -11.36 0.71 5.23
C GLY A 58 -10.97 -0.50 6.10
N TYR A 59 -9.67 -0.70 6.32
CA TYR A 59 -9.17 -1.88 7.03
C TYR A 59 -9.76 -2.06 8.45
N ASP A 60 -10.05 -0.98 9.21
CA ASP A 60 -10.64 -1.08 10.56
C ASP A 60 -12.09 -1.59 10.53
N ALA A 61 -12.77 -1.42 9.40
CA ALA A 61 -14.11 -1.94 9.14
C ALA A 61 -14.07 -3.34 8.50
N GLY A 62 -12.92 -4.02 8.51
CA GLY A 62 -12.72 -5.36 7.96
C GLY A 62 -12.39 -5.39 6.47
N GLY A 63 -12.08 -4.24 5.86
CA GLY A 63 -11.59 -4.16 4.48
C GLY A 63 -10.11 -4.55 4.33
N PRO A 64 -9.55 -4.43 3.11
CA PRO A 64 -8.12 -4.62 2.87
C PRO A 64 -7.30 -3.44 3.37
N VAL A 65 -6.01 -3.67 3.59
CA VAL A 65 -5.05 -2.59 3.82
C VAL A 65 -4.92 -1.72 2.56
N SER A 66 -4.66 -0.44 2.76
CA SER A 66 -4.19 0.44 1.70
C SER A 66 -2.71 0.18 1.48
N MET A 67 -2.27 0.25 0.23
CA MET A 67 -0.87 0.02 -0.11
C MET A 67 -0.40 0.90 -1.26
N VAL A 68 0.90 1.15 -1.31
CA VAL A 68 1.58 1.79 -2.44
C VAL A 68 2.61 0.83 -3.00
N GLU A 69 2.67 0.79 -4.33
CA GLU A 69 3.63 -0.03 -5.08
C GLU A 69 4.85 0.81 -5.47
N THR A 70 6.02 0.20 -5.60
CA THR A 70 7.19 0.85 -6.20
C THR A 70 7.05 1.02 -7.72
N VAL A 71 7.75 1.98 -8.31
CA VAL A 71 7.68 2.28 -9.75
C VAL A 71 8.08 1.06 -10.61
N ASP A 72 8.99 0.22 -10.12
CA ASP A 72 9.44 -1.02 -10.78
C ASP A 72 8.54 -2.24 -10.53
N GLY A 73 7.50 -2.09 -9.69
CA GLY A 73 6.55 -3.14 -9.34
C GLY A 73 7.13 -4.32 -8.57
N GLN A 74 8.24 -4.12 -7.85
CA GLN A 74 8.88 -5.18 -7.06
C GLN A 74 8.56 -5.13 -5.56
N SER A 75 8.09 -3.99 -5.06
CA SER A 75 7.78 -3.85 -3.65
C SER A 75 6.44 -3.15 -3.43
N PHE A 76 5.76 -3.57 -2.37
CA PHE A 76 4.47 -3.04 -1.95
C PHE A 76 4.57 -2.71 -0.46
N VAL A 77 4.01 -1.59 -0.03
CA VAL A 77 4.07 -1.16 1.37
C VAL A 77 2.72 -0.62 1.84
N THR A 78 2.32 -0.97 3.05
CA THR A 78 1.11 -0.44 3.69
C THR A 78 1.30 1.02 4.10
N THR A 79 0.21 1.76 4.31
CA THR A 79 0.27 3.20 4.56
C THR A 79 -0.37 3.68 5.86
N GLU A 80 -0.92 2.76 6.65
CA GLU A 80 -1.79 3.08 7.78
C GLU A 80 -1.52 2.28 9.06
N LEU A 81 -0.69 1.23 9.03
CA LEU A 81 -0.59 0.30 10.16
C LEU A 81 0.09 0.93 11.37
N CYS A 82 1.11 1.77 11.16
CA CYS A 82 1.85 2.35 12.29
C CYS A 82 1.05 3.45 13.03
N ASP A 83 -0.03 3.95 12.44
CA ASP A 83 -0.96 4.90 13.09
C ASP A 83 -2.05 4.17 13.89
N ARG A 84 -2.22 2.86 13.69
CA ARG A 84 -3.33 2.09 14.24
C ARG A 84 -2.98 1.41 15.55
N THR A 85 -3.13 2.19 16.64
CA THR A 85 -3.28 1.76 18.04
C THR A 85 -2.14 0.92 18.66
N GLU A 86 -2.14 0.82 19.99
CA GLU A 86 -1.12 0.12 20.79
C GLU A 86 -1.02 -1.39 20.54
N ARG A 87 -1.98 -1.98 19.82
CA ARG A 87 -2.06 -3.42 19.55
C ARG A 87 -1.11 -3.89 18.44
N ALA A 88 -0.72 -3.00 17.53
CA ALA A 88 0.19 -3.31 16.42
C ALA A 88 1.64 -2.91 16.76
N ARG A 89 2.14 -3.36 17.92
CA ARG A 89 3.58 -3.26 18.23
C ARG A 89 4.29 -4.55 17.88
N SER A 90 5.47 -4.42 17.30
CA SER A 90 6.36 -5.55 17.08
C SER A 90 6.97 -6.06 18.38
N ARG A 91 7.66 -7.21 18.31
CA ARG A 91 8.44 -7.75 19.44
C ARG A 91 9.53 -6.79 19.90
N GLU A 92 10.03 -5.96 18.99
CA GLU A 92 11.01 -4.90 19.23
C GLU A 92 10.37 -3.60 19.74
N GLY A 93 9.06 -3.61 20.03
CA GLY A 93 8.32 -2.48 20.57
C GLY A 93 8.02 -1.36 19.56
N GLN A 94 8.31 -1.58 18.28
CA GLN A 94 8.13 -0.59 17.21
C GLN A 94 6.68 -0.55 16.73
N ARG A 95 6.21 0.63 16.35
CA ARG A 95 5.06 0.74 15.43
C ARG A 95 5.58 0.50 14.02
N TYR A 96 4.79 -0.08 13.13
CA TYR A 96 5.33 -0.44 11.83
C TYR A 96 4.34 -0.38 10.67
N GLU A 97 4.88 -0.21 9.47
CA GLU A 97 4.23 -0.61 8.23
C GLU A 97 4.76 -1.97 7.78
N LEU A 98 3.93 -2.72 7.07
CA LEU A 98 4.33 -3.95 6.43
C LEU A 98 4.72 -3.66 4.98
N ALA A 99 5.78 -4.31 4.54
CA ALA A 99 6.17 -4.33 3.15
C ALA A 99 6.26 -5.76 2.63
N LEU A 100 5.97 -5.94 1.37
CA LEU A 100 6.17 -7.18 0.64
C LEU A 100 7.16 -6.90 -0.50
N HIS A 101 8.22 -7.69 -0.59
CA HIS A 101 9.22 -7.58 -1.64
C HIS A 101 9.27 -8.87 -2.45
N GLY A 102 9.05 -8.74 -3.76
CA GLY A 102 9.05 -9.84 -4.73
C GLY A 102 8.16 -9.56 -5.93
N ARG A 103 8.38 -10.30 -7.03
CA ARG A 103 7.59 -10.16 -8.26
C ARG A 103 6.25 -10.88 -8.14
N VAL A 104 5.24 -10.15 -7.72
CA VAL A 104 3.86 -10.61 -7.57
C VAL A 104 2.86 -9.58 -8.13
N PRO A 105 1.65 -10.01 -8.51
CA PRO A 105 0.56 -9.09 -8.85
C PRO A 105 0.15 -8.20 -7.66
N ALA A 106 -0.33 -7.00 -7.95
CA ALA A 106 -0.69 -6.00 -6.94
C ALA A 106 -1.91 -6.40 -6.10
N ASP A 107 -2.93 -6.99 -6.72
CA ASP A 107 -4.09 -7.58 -6.03
C ASP A 107 -3.65 -8.66 -5.04
N TRP A 108 -2.79 -9.58 -5.48
CA TRP A 108 -2.21 -10.59 -4.61
C TRP A 108 -1.41 -9.98 -3.46
N ALA A 109 -0.58 -8.97 -3.74
CA ALA A 109 0.20 -8.27 -2.71
C ALA A 109 -0.71 -7.62 -1.65
N GLN A 110 -1.80 -6.99 -2.07
CA GLN A 110 -2.76 -6.36 -1.15
C GLN A 110 -3.45 -7.40 -0.25
N GLU A 111 -3.87 -8.53 -0.82
CA GLU A 111 -4.47 -9.62 -0.05
C GLU A 111 -3.47 -10.24 0.92
N ALA A 112 -2.24 -10.49 0.47
CA ALA A 112 -1.16 -11.01 1.32
C ALA A 112 -0.83 -10.07 2.48
N LEU A 113 -0.65 -8.77 2.20
CA LEU A 113 -0.40 -7.77 3.24
C LEU A 113 -1.58 -7.63 4.21
N THR A 114 -2.82 -7.75 3.72
CA THR A 114 -4.02 -7.75 4.58
C THR A 114 -4.03 -8.95 5.53
N LEU A 115 -3.73 -10.15 5.04
CA LEU A 115 -3.66 -11.36 5.86
C LEU A 115 -2.55 -11.26 6.91
N LEU A 116 -1.37 -10.78 6.50
CA LEU A 116 -0.23 -10.60 7.41
C LEU A 116 -0.50 -9.54 8.47
N ALA A 117 -1.12 -8.41 8.11
CA ALA A 117 -1.52 -7.38 9.07
C ALA A 117 -2.44 -7.97 10.15
N ARG A 118 -3.48 -8.71 9.75
CA ARG A 118 -4.42 -9.36 10.69
C ARG A 118 -3.74 -10.42 11.55
N TYR A 119 -2.84 -11.19 10.96
CA TYR A 119 -2.05 -12.18 11.71
C TYR A 119 -1.20 -11.49 12.77
N PHE A 120 -0.48 -10.43 12.39
CA PHE A 120 0.44 -9.73 13.28
C PHE A 120 -0.22 -8.85 14.34
N GLU A 121 -1.51 -8.55 14.22
CA GLU A 121 -2.32 -8.00 15.32
C GLU A 121 -2.50 -9.00 16.48
N THR A 122 -2.43 -10.31 16.18
CA THR A 122 -2.60 -11.37 17.18
C THR A 122 -1.28 -11.99 17.63
N VAL A 123 -0.27 -11.97 16.75
CA VAL A 123 1.07 -12.52 16.99
C VAL A 123 2.08 -11.42 16.67
N PRO A 124 2.77 -10.83 17.65
CA PRO A 124 3.73 -9.77 17.37
C PRO A 124 4.80 -10.22 16.37
N VAL A 125 4.97 -9.44 15.30
CA VAL A 125 6.03 -9.63 14.29
C VAL A 125 7.40 -9.38 14.92
N GLY A 126 8.39 -10.19 14.55
CA GLY A 126 9.80 -9.99 14.93
C GLY A 126 10.73 -9.97 13.73
N ASP A 127 11.94 -9.46 13.96
CA ASP A 127 13.01 -9.50 12.96
C ASP A 127 13.51 -10.93 12.69
N ASN A 128 13.91 -11.21 11.44
CA ASN A 128 14.41 -12.50 10.95
C ASN A 128 13.46 -13.69 11.14
N GLU A 129 12.15 -13.44 11.16
CA GLU A 129 11.13 -14.49 11.27
C GLU A 129 10.72 -15.03 9.90
N ALA A 130 10.54 -16.34 9.80
CA ALA A 130 9.96 -16.96 8.62
C ALA A 130 8.43 -16.92 8.71
N VAL A 131 7.77 -16.56 7.61
CA VAL A 131 6.30 -16.53 7.51
C VAL A 131 5.86 -17.42 6.36
N GLY A 132 4.77 -18.15 6.57
CA GLY A 132 4.02 -18.77 5.48
C GLY A 132 2.88 -17.85 5.07
N ILE A 133 2.79 -17.53 3.78
CA ILE A 133 1.62 -16.90 3.19
C ILE A 133 0.82 -18.02 2.52
N PRO A 134 -0.45 -18.24 2.92
CA PRO A 134 -1.27 -19.30 2.35
C PRO A 134 -1.50 -19.06 0.85
N ALA A 135 -2.06 -20.05 0.17
CA ALA A 135 -2.51 -19.87 -1.20
C ALA A 135 -3.64 -18.81 -1.24
N ILE A 136 -3.57 -17.91 -2.23
CA ILE A 136 -4.52 -16.81 -2.43
C ILE A 136 -4.91 -16.81 -3.91
N GLY A 137 -6.18 -17.07 -4.20
CA GLY A 137 -6.63 -17.32 -5.58
C GLY A 137 -5.83 -18.45 -6.23
N ASP A 138 -5.32 -18.20 -7.44
CA ASP A 138 -4.51 -19.16 -8.21
C ASP A 138 -3.02 -19.15 -7.83
N HIS A 139 -2.63 -18.29 -6.89
CA HIS A 139 -1.25 -18.25 -6.40
C HIS A 139 -1.07 -19.27 -5.28
N GLY A 140 -0.19 -20.23 -5.50
CA GLY A 140 0.20 -21.21 -4.49
C GLY A 140 0.79 -20.56 -3.24
N ALA A 141 0.79 -21.31 -2.13
CA ALA A 141 1.41 -20.86 -0.89
C ALA A 141 2.89 -20.51 -1.11
N VAL A 142 3.36 -19.49 -0.42
CA VAL A 142 4.77 -19.04 -0.46
C VAL A 142 5.33 -18.87 0.94
N GLN A 143 6.65 -18.94 1.06
CA GLN A 143 7.35 -18.56 2.28
C GLN A 143 8.03 -17.20 2.08
N GLY A 144 8.05 -16.41 3.14
CA GLY A 144 8.78 -15.15 3.20
C GLY A 144 9.71 -15.10 4.42
N LEU A 145 10.76 -14.29 4.31
CA LEU A 145 11.58 -13.89 5.43
C LEU A 145 11.22 -12.45 5.81
N VAL A 146 10.93 -12.23 7.09
CA VAL A 146 10.73 -10.91 7.66
C VAL A 146 12.07 -10.29 7.99
N SER A 147 12.28 -9.04 7.57
CA SER A 147 13.42 -8.24 7.96
C SER A 147 12.98 -6.88 8.47
N LEU A 148 13.49 -6.49 9.63
CA LEU A 148 13.31 -5.17 10.19
C LEU A 148 14.13 -4.15 9.40
N MET A 149 13.44 -3.11 8.92
CA MET A 149 14.04 -1.97 8.27
C MET A 149 13.68 -0.68 9.02
N PRO A 150 14.66 0.13 9.45
CA PRO A 150 14.39 1.39 10.13
C PRO A 150 13.66 2.36 9.19
N SER A 151 12.71 3.12 9.72
CA SER A 151 11.99 4.15 8.95
C SER A 151 12.72 5.50 8.91
N GLY A 152 13.66 5.72 9.83
CA GLY A 152 14.24 7.04 10.11
C GLY A 152 13.41 7.89 11.08
N VAL A 153 12.23 7.41 11.48
CA VAL A 153 11.38 8.02 12.51
C VAL A 153 11.48 7.20 13.80
N GLU A 154 11.67 7.88 14.93
CA GLU A 154 11.83 7.23 16.24
C GLU A 154 10.59 6.41 16.63
N GLY A 155 10.82 5.16 17.06
CA GLY A 155 9.75 4.25 17.46
C GLY A 155 8.90 3.71 16.29
N GLN A 156 9.37 3.89 15.05
CA GLN A 156 8.71 3.39 13.83
C GLN A 156 9.67 2.60 12.92
N ALA A 157 9.15 1.56 12.29
CA ALA A 157 9.91 0.74 11.36
C ALA A 157 9.05 0.21 10.20
N PHE A 158 9.71 -0.48 9.28
CA PHE A 158 9.09 -1.34 8.29
C PHE A 158 9.46 -2.79 8.59
N TYR A 159 8.50 -3.70 8.52
CA TYR A 159 8.80 -5.13 8.43
C TYR A 159 8.62 -5.56 6.98
N VAL A 160 9.74 -5.88 6.34
CA VAL A 160 9.80 -6.26 4.93
C VAL A 160 9.75 -7.77 4.83
N VAL A 161 8.72 -8.29 4.18
CA VAL A 161 8.55 -9.71 3.88
C VAL A 161 9.11 -9.96 2.50
N SER A 162 10.31 -10.53 2.44
CA SER A 162 10.96 -10.92 1.18
C SER A 162 10.52 -12.33 0.80
N ILE A 163 9.86 -12.48 -0.35
CA ILE A 163 9.41 -13.79 -0.85
C ILE A 163 10.63 -14.64 -1.19
N LEU A 164 10.70 -15.85 -0.64
CA LEU A 164 11.76 -16.79 -0.93
C LEU A 164 11.48 -17.49 -2.27
N GLU A 165 12.36 -17.28 -3.25
CA GLU A 165 12.26 -17.93 -4.56
C GLU A 165 12.24 -19.46 -4.43
N GLY A 166 11.42 -20.13 -5.25
CA GLY A 166 11.31 -21.59 -5.27
C GLY A 166 10.29 -22.21 -4.28
N THR A 167 9.62 -21.40 -3.46
CA THR A 167 8.64 -21.90 -2.47
C THR A 167 7.19 -21.93 -2.97
N ARG A 168 6.93 -21.50 -4.22
CA ARG A 168 5.62 -21.65 -4.86
C ARG A 168 5.30 -23.14 -5.01
N GLN A 169 4.49 -23.68 -4.10
CA GLN A 169 3.90 -24.98 -4.33
C GLN A 169 2.93 -24.82 -5.51
N SER A 170 3.25 -25.43 -6.65
CA SER A 170 2.32 -25.52 -7.76
C SER A 170 1.08 -26.25 -7.27
N GLY A 171 -0.02 -25.52 -7.09
CA GLY A 171 -1.35 -26.10 -6.98
C GLY A 171 -1.68 -26.74 -8.31
N GLY A 172 -1.19 -27.97 -8.51
CA GLY A 172 -1.51 -28.75 -9.68
C GLY A 172 -2.99 -29.11 -9.65
N TYR A 173 -3.81 -28.34 -10.36
CA TYR A 173 -5.06 -28.87 -10.87
C TYR A 173 -4.72 -29.67 -12.13
N ALA A 174 -4.66 -31.00 -11.96
CA ALA A 174 -4.88 -31.89 -13.08
C ALA A 174 -6.30 -31.60 -13.61
N ALA A 175 -6.36 -31.32 -14.91
CA ALA A 175 -7.61 -31.14 -15.67
C ALA A 175 -8.50 -32.39 -15.61
#